data_AF-C2FUR0-F1
#
_entry.id   AF-C2FUR0-F1
#
_cell.length_a   1.000
_cell.length_b   1.000
_cell.length_c   1.000
_cell.angle_alpha   90.00
_cell.angle_beta   90.00
_cell.angle_gamma   90.00
#
_symmetry.space_group_name_H-M   'P 1'
#
loop_
_entity.id
_entity.type
_entity.pdbx_description
1 polymer ?
#
loop_
_entity_poly.entity_id
_entity_poly.type
_entity_poly.pdbx_seq_one_letter_code
_entity_poly.pdbx_strand_id
1 'polypeptide(L)'
;MKKIIFRFSLINIVLGIVLFLLYRVIIDRFNPPDTTTLEKFYTVMDVFMQVVLSSLYLVAIAVSSLLFFLNQIDRVRNNNYLSFLTFSGIPLFFVLFVGVNVALDIDQYDIIPSSIKMLLGFSILYLFCTVVEFLIFRSKIKKLNESL
;
A
#
# COMPACT_ATOMS: atom_id res chain seq x y z
N MET A 1 21.85 13.85 4.54
CA MET A 1 20.72 13.40 3.68
C MET A 1 20.44 11.89 3.74
N LYS A 2 21.42 11.01 3.51
CA LYS A 2 21.21 9.53 3.53
C LYS A 2 20.50 9.01 4.79
N LYS A 3 20.90 9.48 5.98
CA LYS A 3 20.29 9.13 7.27
C LYS A 3 18.82 9.55 7.40
N ILE A 4 18.40 10.63 6.72
CA ILE A 4 17.01 11.10 6.74
C ILE A 4 16.15 10.16 5.87
N ILE A 5 16.59 9.89 4.64
CA ILE A 5 15.87 9.03 3.70
C ILE A 5 15.75 7.60 4.24
N PHE A 6 16.83 7.07 4.85
CA PHE A 6 16.80 5.76 5.51
C PHE A 6 15.77 5.69 6.65
N ARG A 7 15.62 6.76 7.45
CA ARG A 7 14.59 6.81 8.50
C ARG A 7 13.17 6.78 7.92
N PHE A 8 12.90 7.52 6.84
CA PHE A 8 11.60 7.49 6.17
C PHE A 8 11.32 6.12 5.54
N SER A 9 12.32 5.51 4.91
CA SER A 9 12.22 4.15 4.36
C SER A 9 11.86 3.11 5.46
N LEU A 10 12.49 3.21 6.63
CA LEU A 10 12.20 2.32 7.76
C LEU A 10 10.79 2.54 8.32
N ILE A 11 10.35 3.79 8.48
CA ILE A 11 8.98 4.11 8.91
C ILE A 11 7.96 3.54 7.92
N ASN A 12 8.18 3.73 6.62
CA ASN A 12 7.31 3.20 5.57
C ASN A 12 7.21 1.66 5.59
N ILE A 13 8.33 0.96 5.80
CA ILE A 13 8.34 -0.50 5.95
C ILE A 13 7.53 -0.93 7.17
N VAL A 14 7.77 -0.29 8.33
CA VAL A 14 7.04 -0.63 9.57
C VAL A 14 5.55 -0.37 9.39
N LEU A 15 5.18 0.76 8.80
CA LEU A 15 3.80 1.15 8.54
C LEU A 15 3.13 0.16 7.58
N GLY A 16 3.82 -0.25 6.52
CA GLY A 16 3.35 -1.29 5.60
C GLY A 16 3.18 -2.67 6.27
N ILE A 17 4.12 -3.09 7.12
CA ILE A 17 4.00 -4.34 7.90
C ILE A 17 2.80 -4.28 8.84
N VAL A 18 2.60 -3.17 9.56
CA VAL A 18 1.46 -2.98 10.46
C VAL A 18 0.14 -3.07 9.69
N LEU A 19 0.03 -2.38 8.56
CA LEU A 19 -1.17 -2.45 7.71
C LEU A 19 -1.41 -3.85 7.16
N PHE A 20 -0.36 -4.57 6.75
CA PHE A 20 -0.46 -5.95 6.29
C PHE A 20 -0.97 -6.89 7.38
N LEU A 21 -0.43 -6.78 8.61
CA LEU A 21 -0.89 -7.59 9.74
C LEU A 21 -2.34 -7.29 10.09
N LEU A 22 -2.73 -6.00 10.12
CA LEU A 22 -4.11 -5.60 10.36
C LEU A 22 -5.06 -6.14 9.29
N TYR A 23 -4.70 -6.03 8.01
CA TYR A 23 -5.47 -6.58 6.89
C TYR A 23 -5.71 -8.08 7.08
N ARG A 24 -4.67 -8.85 7.40
CA ARG A 24 -4.77 -10.30 7.59
C ARG A 24 -5.64 -10.68 8.78
N VAL A 25 -5.46 -10.02 9.93
CA VAL A 25 -6.26 -10.29 11.14
C VAL A 25 -7.73 -10.00 10.92
N ILE A 26 -8.05 -8.94 10.17
CA ILE A 26 -9.44 -8.59 9.88
C ILE A 26 -10.06 -9.63 8.95
N ILE A 27 -9.39 -10.02 7.87
CA ILE A 27 -9.90 -11.03 6.94
C ILE A 27 -10.12 -12.38 7.63
N ASP A 28 -9.17 -12.84 8.45
CA ASP A 28 -9.30 -14.11 9.17
C ASP A 28 -10.53 -14.15 10.10
N ARG A 29 -10.98 -12.99 10.62
CA ARG A 29 -12.20 -12.89 11.44
C ARG A 29 -13.51 -12.96 10.65
N PHE A 30 -13.48 -12.71 9.34
CA PHE A 30 -14.67 -12.69 8.50
C PHE A 30 -14.91 -14.00 7.73
N ASN A 31 -14.06 -15.02 7.90
CA ASN A 31 -14.26 -16.33 7.29
C ASN A 31 -15.12 -17.22 8.22
N PRO A 32 -16.41 -17.47 7.93
CA PRO A 32 -17.22 -18.40 8.70
C PRO A 32 -16.76 -19.86 8.49
N PRO A 33 -16.98 -20.75 9.47
CA PRO A 33 -16.70 -22.17 9.31
C PRO A 33 -17.75 -22.84 8.41
N ASP A 34 -17.33 -23.25 7.20
CA ASP A 34 -18.21 -23.85 6.20
C ASP A 34 -18.55 -25.32 6.50
N THR A 35 -19.81 -25.71 6.25
CA THR A 35 -20.38 -27.00 6.65
C THR A 35 -20.39 -28.06 5.54
N THR A 36 -20.17 -27.70 4.27
CA THR A 36 -20.38 -28.59 3.10
C THR A 36 -19.10 -28.82 2.25
N THR A 37 -19.00 -29.93 1.53
CA THR A 37 -17.78 -30.31 0.75
C THR A 37 -17.48 -29.42 -0.46
N LEU A 38 -18.50 -28.89 -1.14
CA LEU A 38 -18.32 -27.90 -2.22
C LEU A 38 -17.86 -26.55 -1.68
N GLU A 39 -18.43 -26.11 -0.55
CA GLU A 39 -18.04 -24.86 0.11
C GLU A 39 -16.56 -24.92 0.48
N LYS A 40 -16.08 -26.04 1.03
CA LYS A 40 -14.64 -26.25 1.32
C LYS A 40 -13.72 -26.01 0.12
N PHE A 41 -14.12 -26.36 -1.10
CA PHE A 41 -13.32 -26.10 -2.29
C PHE A 41 -13.25 -24.60 -2.61
N TYR A 42 -14.39 -23.90 -2.52
CA TYR A 42 -14.44 -22.45 -2.66
C TYR A 42 -13.66 -21.74 -1.55
N THR A 43 -13.72 -22.22 -0.30
CA THR A 43 -12.92 -21.68 0.81
C THR A 43 -11.42 -21.78 0.52
N VAL A 44 -10.95 -22.91 -0.01
CA VAL A 44 -9.52 -23.09 -0.34
C VAL A 44 -9.10 -22.12 -1.46
N MET A 45 -9.94 -21.94 -2.48
CA MET A 45 -9.67 -20.97 -3.55
C MET A 45 -9.66 -19.54 -3.04
N ASP A 46 -10.59 -19.16 -2.15
CA ASP A 46 -10.65 -17.82 -1.56
C ASP A 46 -9.45 -17.55 -0.66
N VAL A 47 -9.08 -18.49 0.21
CA VAL A 47 -7.85 -18.40 1.03
C VAL A 47 -6.60 -18.27 0.15
N PHE A 48 -6.53 -19.02 -0.96
CA PHE A 48 -5.41 -18.89 -1.90
C PHE A 48 -5.35 -17.50 -2.53
N MET A 49 -6.49 -16.96 -2.98
CA MET A 49 -6.58 -15.60 -3.54
C MET A 49 -6.22 -14.54 -2.51
N GLN A 50 -6.68 -14.67 -1.26
CA GLN A 50 -6.34 -13.78 -0.15
C GLN A 50 -4.83 -13.79 0.12
N VAL A 51 -4.18 -14.97 0.11
CA VAL A 51 -2.73 -15.09 0.29
C VAL A 51 -1.97 -14.43 -0.86
N VAL A 52 -2.37 -14.66 -2.12
CA VAL A 52 -1.74 -14.04 -3.30
C VAL A 52 -1.86 -12.52 -3.25
N LEU A 53 -3.06 -11.99 -2.99
CA LEU A 53 -3.29 -10.55 -2.88
C LEU A 53 -2.49 -9.92 -1.74
N SER A 54 -2.45 -10.58 -0.57
CA SER A 54 -1.66 -10.11 0.57
C SER A 54 -0.15 -10.09 0.26
N SER A 55 0.33 -11.06 -0.51
CA SER A 55 1.73 -11.13 -0.93
C SER A 55 2.09 -10.02 -1.92
N LEU A 56 1.22 -9.75 -2.90
CA LEU A 56 1.37 -8.65 -3.84
C LEU A 56 1.41 -7.28 -3.13
N TYR A 57 0.57 -7.09 -2.11
CA TYR A 57 0.57 -5.89 -1.28
C TYR A 57 1.91 -5.69 -0.55
N LEU A 58 2.48 -6.77 -0.01
CA LEU A 58 3.77 -6.73 0.66
C LEU A 58 4.92 -6.40 -0.31
N VAL A 59 4.90 -6.99 -1.51
CA VAL A 59 5.85 -6.64 -2.58
C VAL A 59 5.72 -5.16 -2.96
N ALA A 60 4.50 -4.65 -3.10
CA ALA A 60 4.25 -3.25 -3.43
C ALA A 60 4.83 -2.29 -2.36
N ILE A 61 4.67 -2.61 -1.07
CA ILE A 61 5.30 -1.86 0.04
C ILE A 61 6.83 -1.89 -0.06
N ALA A 62 7.40 -3.08 -0.29
CA ALA A 62 8.84 -3.25 -0.38
C ALA A 62 9.44 -2.43 -1.53
N VAL A 63 8.82 -2.49 -2.72
CA VAL A 63 9.27 -1.69 -3.88
C VAL A 63 9.05 -0.20 -3.61
N SER A 64 7.93 0.20 -2.99
CA SER A 64 7.69 1.60 -2.60
C SER A 64 8.79 2.13 -1.68
N SER A 65 9.23 1.33 -0.71
CA SER A 65 10.34 1.69 0.17
C SER A 65 11.68 1.84 -0.56
N LEU A 66 11.94 0.98 -1.57
CA LEU A 66 13.14 1.10 -2.39
C LEU A 66 13.14 2.38 -3.23
N LEU A 67 11.97 2.81 -3.73
CA LEU A 67 11.85 4.06 -4.48
C LEU A 67 12.20 5.29 -3.64
N PHE A 68 12.06 5.25 -2.31
CA PHE A 68 12.44 6.38 -1.45
C PHE A 68 13.93 6.71 -1.58
N PHE A 69 14.78 5.71 -1.88
CA PHE A 69 16.20 5.91 -2.10
C PHE A 69 16.51 6.75 -3.34
N LEU A 70 15.59 6.85 -4.31
CA LEU A 70 15.75 7.74 -5.47
C LEU A 70 15.79 9.22 -5.06
N ASN A 71 15.22 9.60 -3.91
CA ASN A 71 15.39 10.95 -3.36
C ASN A 71 16.81 11.27 -2.89
N GLN A 72 17.75 10.30 -2.93
CA GLN A 72 19.16 10.61 -2.75
C GLN A 72 19.72 11.41 -3.93
N ILE A 73 19.11 11.30 -5.11
CA ILE A 73 19.51 12.04 -6.30
C ILE A 73 18.97 13.46 -6.19
N ASP A 74 19.85 14.46 -6.25
CA ASP A 74 19.49 15.87 -6.06
C ASP A 74 18.45 16.35 -7.08
N ARG A 75 18.51 15.86 -8.33
CA ARG A 75 17.53 16.16 -9.40
C ARG A 75 16.11 15.68 -9.05
N VAL A 76 16.00 14.48 -8.47
CA VAL A 76 14.72 13.91 -8.04
C VAL A 76 14.20 14.65 -6.81
N ARG A 77 15.10 14.89 -5.83
CA ARG A 77 14.77 15.59 -4.59
C ARG A 77 14.32 17.03 -4.83
N ASN A 78 14.96 17.76 -5.73
CA ASN A 78 14.65 19.18 -5.93
C ASN A 78 13.33 19.37 -6.69
N ASN A 79 12.95 18.39 -7.51
CA ASN A 79 11.67 18.40 -8.21
C ASN A 79 10.55 17.85 -7.31
N ASN A 80 9.57 18.69 -6.98
CA ASN A 80 8.39 18.31 -6.20
C ASN A 80 7.68 17.07 -6.75
N TYR A 81 7.47 17.02 -8.07
CA TYR A 81 6.68 15.98 -8.71
C TYR A 81 7.41 14.63 -8.70
N LEU A 82 8.72 14.63 -9.02
CA LEU A 82 9.53 13.41 -8.99
C LEU A 82 9.68 12.90 -7.55
N SER A 83 9.90 13.79 -6.60
CA SER A 83 9.97 13.42 -5.19
C SER A 83 8.63 12.85 -4.71
N PHE A 84 7.49 13.43 -5.08
CA PHE A 84 6.17 12.87 -4.76
C PHE A 84 5.98 11.46 -5.36
N LEU A 85 6.32 11.26 -6.63
CA LEU A 85 6.20 9.97 -7.30
C LEU A 85 7.03 8.87 -6.62
N THR A 86 8.19 9.20 -6.08
CA THR A 86 8.99 8.22 -5.33
C THR A 86 8.36 7.80 -4.01
N PHE A 87 7.50 8.64 -3.41
CA PHE A 87 6.79 8.31 -2.17
C PHE A 87 5.46 7.62 -2.43
N SER A 88 4.65 8.16 -3.33
CA SER A 88 3.25 7.77 -3.52
C SER A 88 2.94 7.19 -4.90
N GLY A 89 3.92 7.09 -5.81
CA GLY A 89 3.69 6.60 -7.17
C GLY A 89 3.18 5.15 -7.22
N ILE A 90 3.87 4.22 -6.56
CA ILE A 90 3.42 2.82 -6.47
C ILE A 90 2.12 2.69 -5.68
N PRO A 91 1.98 3.28 -4.48
CA PRO A 91 0.71 3.25 -3.75
C PRO A 91 -0.47 3.78 -4.58
N LEU A 92 -0.27 4.86 -5.33
CA LEU A 92 -1.29 5.47 -6.17
C LEU A 92 -1.67 4.56 -7.34
N PHE A 93 -0.68 3.98 -8.03
CA PHE A 93 -0.92 3.00 -9.08
C PHE A 93 -1.71 1.79 -8.55
N PHE A 94 -1.36 1.29 -7.36
CA PHE A 94 -2.04 0.14 -6.76
C PHE A 94 -3.49 0.46 -6.40
N VAL A 95 -3.75 1.62 -5.79
CA VAL A 95 -5.12 2.08 -5.49
C VAL A 95 -5.95 2.22 -6.77
N LEU A 96 -5.38 2.80 -7.84
CA LEU A 96 -6.08 2.91 -9.12
C LEU A 96 -6.36 1.54 -9.74
N PHE A 97 -5.39 0.64 -9.74
CA PHE A 97 -5.56 -0.71 -10.28
C PHE A 97 -6.67 -1.47 -9.55
N VAL A 98 -6.61 -1.54 -8.22
CA VAL A 98 -7.65 -2.23 -7.43
C VAL A 98 -8.99 -1.51 -7.55
N GLY A 99 -9.00 -0.17 -7.53
CA GLY A 99 -10.22 0.63 -7.65
C GLY A 99 -10.95 0.42 -8.97
N VAL A 100 -10.22 0.31 -10.09
CA VAL A 100 -10.82 -0.01 -11.40
C VAL A 100 -11.42 -1.41 -11.41
N ASN A 101 -10.72 -2.41 -10.85
CA ASN A 101 -11.27 -3.77 -10.77
C ASN A 101 -12.55 -3.80 -9.93
N VAL A 102 -12.57 -3.11 -8.78
CA VAL A 102 -13.79 -2.98 -7.96
C VAL A 102 -14.93 -2.29 -8.72
N ALA A 103 -14.63 -1.24 -9.50
CA ALA A 103 -15.66 -0.56 -10.30
C ALA A 103 -16.25 -1.47 -11.39
N LEU A 104 -15.40 -2.28 -12.05
CA LEU A 104 -15.85 -3.25 -13.05
C LEU A 104 -16.69 -4.38 -12.43
N ASP A 105 -16.31 -4.86 -11.24
CA ASP A 105 -17.05 -5.90 -10.52
C ASP A 105 -18.44 -5.41 -10.10
N ILE A 106 -18.57 -4.14 -9.67
CA ILE A 106 -19.85 -3.51 -9.36
C ILE A 106 -20.75 -3.48 -10.59
N ASP A 107 -20.20 -3.05 -11.73
CA ASP A 107 -20.94 -2.92 -12.99
C ASP A 107 -21.42 -4.28 -13.55
N GLN A 108 -20.59 -5.33 -13.41
CA GLN A 108 -20.88 -6.64 -13.99
C GLN A 108 -21.67 -7.59 -13.09
N TYR A 109 -21.41 -7.60 -11.79
CA TYR A 109 -21.89 -8.65 -10.88
C TYR A 109 -22.68 -8.14 -9.68
N ASP A 110 -22.71 -6.82 -9.42
CA ASP A 110 -23.34 -6.17 -8.25
C ASP A 110 -22.91 -6.76 -6.88
N ILE A 111 -21.84 -7.56 -6.87
CA ILE A 111 -21.29 -8.26 -5.71
C ILE A 111 -19.79 -8.03 -5.71
N ILE A 112 -19.30 -7.36 -4.67
CA ILE A 112 -17.87 -7.13 -4.44
C ILE A 112 -17.40 -8.12 -3.36
N PRO A 113 -16.37 -8.94 -3.63
CA PRO A 113 -15.76 -9.75 -2.58
C PRO A 113 -15.26 -8.88 -1.42
N SER A 114 -15.63 -9.22 -0.19
CA SER A 114 -15.27 -8.48 1.02
C SER A 114 -13.77 -8.28 1.18
N SER A 115 -12.96 -9.25 0.74
CA SER A 115 -11.50 -9.22 0.73
C SER A 115 -10.94 -8.12 -0.19
N ILE A 116 -11.48 -7.97 -1.40
CA ILE A 116 -11.07 -6.92 -2.36
C ILE A 116 -11.47 -5.53 -1.84
N LYS A 117 -12.68 -5.40 -1.27
CA LYS A 117 -13.14 -4.15 -0.67
C LYS A 117 -12.24 -3.71 0.50
N MET A 118 -11.85 -4.65 1.37
CA MET A 118 -10.90 -4.37 2.44
C MET A 118 -9.52 -4.02 1.89
N LEU A 119 -9.02 -4.75 0.89
CA LEU A 119 -7.72 -4.48 0.26
C LEU A 119 -7.66 -3.06 -0.30
N LEU A 120 -8.72 -2.61 -0.98
CA LEU A 120 -8.83 -1.24 -1.47
C LEU A 120 -8.79 -0.23 -0.32
N GLY A 121 -9.54 -0.46 0.75
CA GLY A 121 -9.54 0.40 1.94
C GLY A 121 -8.15 0.53 2.57
N PHE A 122 -7.45 -0.59 2.77
CA PHE A 122 -6.08 -0.60 3.30
C PHE A 122 -5.08 0.07 2.35
N SER A 123 -5.26 -0.09 1.03
CA SER A 123 -4.42 0.56 0.03
C SER A 123 -4.60 2.07 0.00
N ILE A 124 -5.85 2.57 0.14
CA ILE A 124 -6.14 4.00 0.28
C ILE A 124 -5.52 4.56 1.56
N LEU A 125 -5.63 3.84 2.67
CA LEU A 125 -5.02 4.23 3.93
C LEU A 125 -3.49 4.31 3.81
N TYR A 126 -2.88 3.33 3.17
CA TYR A 126 -1.44 3.35 2.90
C TYR A 126 -1.01 4.52 2.02
N LEU A 127 -1.75 4.77 0.92
CA LEU A 127 -1.52 5.93 0.06
C LEU A 127 -1.56 7.23 0.88
N PHE A 128 -2.57 7.40 1.73
CA PHE A 128 -2.66 8.56 2.62
C PHE A 128 -1.43 8.69 3.52
N CYS A 129 -0.97 7.60 4.14
CA CYS A 129 0.26 7.61 4.94
C CYS A 129 1.48 8.05 4.12
N THR A 130 1.68 7.53 2.90
CA THR A 130 2.82 7.93 2.05
C THR A 130 2.77 9.39 1.61
N VAL A 131 1.57 9.96 1.40
CA VAL A 131 1.38 11.38 1.11
C VAL A 131 1.78 12.22 2.32
N VAL A 132 1.36 11.82 3.53
CA VAL A 132 1.76 12.50 4.77
C VAL A 132 3.27 12.42 4.97
N GLU A 133 3.89 11.26 4.77
CA GLU A 133 5.34 11.10 4.83
C GLU A 133 6.08 12.03 3.87
N PHE A 134 5.59 12.15 2.63
CA PHE A 134 6.12 13.07 1.64
C PHE A 134 6.04 14.53 2.12
N LEU A 135 4.90 14.97 2.66
CA LEU A 135 4.73 16.33 3.16
C LEU A 135 5.69 16.65 4.32
N ILE A 136 5.87 15.70 5.25
CA ILE A 136 6.83 15.82 6.35
C ILE A 136 8.25 15.87 5.81
N PHE A 137 8.59 15.03 4.83
CA PHE A 137 9.89 15.01 4.16
C PHE A 137 10.22 16.35 3.51
N ARG A 138 9.28 16.94 2.74
CA ARG A 138 9.45 18.26 2.11
C ARG A 138 9.65 19.36 3.15
N SER A 139 8.83 19.36 4.19
CA SER A 139 8.96 20.33 5.29
C SER A 139 10.34 20.25 5.95
N LYS A 140 10.88 19.04 6.11
CA LYS A 140 12.20 18.82 6.71
C LYS A 140 13.35 19.26 5.81
N ILE A 141 13.24 19.05 4.50
CA ILE A 141 14.23 19.55 3.53
C ILE A 141 14.23 21.08 3.49
N LYS A 142 13.05 21.70 3.45
CA LYS A 142 12.93 23.16 3.42
C LYS A 142 13.62 23.81 4.62
N LYS A 143 13.35 23.31 5.83
CA LYS A 143 14.01 23.78 7.07
C LYS A 143 15.53 23.59 7.04
N LEU A 144 16.02 22.49 6.46
CA LEU A 144 17.46 22.23 6.36
C LEU A 144 18.15 23.22 5.41
N ASN A 145 17.48 23.59 4.32
CA ASN A 145 17.99 24.57 3.36
C ASN A 145 17.92 26.01 3.88
N GLU A 146 17.00 26.33 4.80
CA GLU A 146 16.90 27.65 5.45
C GLU A 146 17.94 27.84 6.57
N SER A 147 18.49 26.74 7.12
CA SER A 147 19.49 26.75 8.19
C SER A 147 20.96 26.74 7.71
N LEU A 148 21.17 26.70 6.39
CA LEU A 148 22.47 26.64 5.70
C LEU A 148 22.70 27.94 4.94
#